data_AF-A0A967DWS9-F1
#
_entry.id   AF-A0A967DWS9-F1
#
_cell.length_a   1.000
_cell.length_b   1.000
_cell.length_c   1.000
_cell.angle_alpha   90.00
_cell.angle_beta   90.00
_cell.angle_gamma   90.00
#
_symmetry.space_group_name_H-M   'P 1'
#
loop_
_entity.id
_entity.type
_entity.pdbx_description
1 polymer ?
#
loop_
_entity_poly.entity_id
_entity_poly.type
_entity_poly.pdbx_seq_one_letter_code
_entity_poly.pdbx_strand_id
1 'polypeptide(L)'
;MQATAKALGWDRSTVTQRLKGLCFQALVESGGDQTKAVSALAGDPSLLRTVELKLMDYYGHLIETIQPFATVDDALLDCKRRFKNLPERHFKSVEALVRKHFNRKRGDSISSAIGFPPAE
;
A
#
# COMPACT_ATOMS: atom_id res chain seq x y z
N MET A 1 20.68 14.99 4.34
CA MET A 1 19.34 14.78 3.75
C MET A 1 19.08 15.75 2.58
N GLN A 2 19.83 15.68 1.48
CA GLN A 2 19.62 16.53 0.28
C GLN A 2 19.90 15.82 -1.05
N ALA A 3 20.40 14.58 -1.04
CA ALA A 3 20.92 13.93 -2.25
C ALA A 3 19.82 13.38 -3.18
N THR A 4 18.68 12.95 -2.66
CA THR A 4 17.60 12.35 -3.49
C THR A 4 16.80 13.40 -4.28
N ALA A 5 16.81 14.67 -3.86
CA ALA A 5 16.07 15.74 -4.53
C ALA A 5 16.76 16.29 -5.79
N LYS A 6 18.09 16.15 -5.89
CA LYS A 6 18.87 16.76 -6.99
C LYS A 6 19.00 15.87 -8.22
N ALA A 7 18.77 14.56 -8.11
CA ALA A 7 18.87 13.64 -9.25
C ALA A 7 17.64 13.65 -10.18
N LEU A 8 16.50 14.18 -9.72
CA LEU A 8 15.22 14.09 -10.47
C LEU A 8 14.63 15.45 -10.88
N GLY A 9 15.20 16.58 -10.45
CA GLY A 9 14.70 17.91 -10.84
C GLY A 9 13.23 18.15 -10.46
N TRP A 10 12.71 17.45 -9.46
CA TRP A 10 11.32 17.52 -9.06
C TRP A 10 11.18 18.25 -7.72
N ASP A 11 10.26 19.19 -7.68
CA ASP A 11 9.93 19.98 -6.49
C ASP A 11 9.56 19.07 -5.29
N ARG A 12 9.89 19.46 -4.05
CA ARG A 12 9.74 18.58 -2.85
C ARG A 12 8.32 18.04 -2.67
N SER A 13 7.31 18.85 -3.00
CA SER A 13 5.90 18.44 -2.98
C SER A 13 5.59 17.38 -4.05
N THR A 14 6.20 17.51 -5.23
CA THR A 14 6.05 16.59 -6.36
C THR A 14 6.79 15.28 -6.12
N VAL A 15 8.00 15.31 -5.56
CA VAL A 15 8.78 14.11 -5.22
C VAL A 15 8.02 13.26 -4.22
N THR A 16 7.46 13.86 -3.19
CA THR A 16 6.76 13.11 -2.14
C THR A 16 5.47 12.47 -2.67
N GLN A 17 4.69 13.20 -3.48
CA GLN A 17 3.50 12.63 -4.12
C GLN A 17 3.82 11.53 -5.14
N ARG A 18 4.84 11.73 -5.98
CA ARG A 18 5.27 10.75 -6.97
C ARG A 18 5.84 9.50 -6.32
N LEU A 19 6.69 9.66 -5.30
CA LEU A 19 7.26 8.55 -4.53
C LEU A 19 6.15 7.73 -3.89
N LYS A 20 5.16 8.38 -3.27
CA LYS A 20 4.02 7.70 -2.65
C LYS A 20 3.23 6.87 -3.68
N GLY A 21 2.99 7.44 -4.86
CA GLY A 21 2.35 6.73 -5.98
C GLY A 21 3.15 5.53 -6.48
N LEU A 22 4.47 5.69 -6.63
CA LEU A 22 5.38 4.61 -7.03
C LEU A 22 5.42 3.49 -5.98
N CYS A 23 5.48 3.82 -4.68
CA CYS A 23 5.43 2.83 -3.60
C CYS A 23 4.17 1.96 -3.69
N PHE A 24 2.99 2.58 -3.87
CA PHE A 24 1.74 1.83 -4.00
C PHE A 24 1.70 0.99 -5.27
N GLN A 25 2.19 1.53 -6.39
CA GLN A 25 2.23 0.79 -7.64
C GLN A 25 3.13 -0.44 -7.54
N ALA A 26 4.36 -0.28 -7.02
CA ALA A 26 5.29 -1.38 -6.86
C ALA A 26 4.79 -2.44 -5.86
N LEU A 27 4.09 -2.03 -4.79
CA LEU A 27 3.38 -2.95 -3.89
C LEU A 27 2.35 -3.77 -4.66
N VAL A 28 1.56 -3.16 -5.53
CA VAL A 28 0.54 -3.88 -6.32
C VAL A 28 1.15 -4.80 -7.36
N GLU A 29 2.15 -4.33 -8.10
CA GLU A 29 2.87 -5.15 -9.08
C GLU A 29 3.59 -6.32 -8.40
N SER A 30 4.05 -6.12 -7.18
CA SER A 30 4.64 -7.17 -6.34
C SER A 30 3.61 -8.05 -5.64
N GLY A 31 2.31 -7.79 -5.79
CA GLY A 31 1.26 -8.56 -5.11
C GLY A 31 1.25 -8.37 -3.59
N GLY A 32 1.70 -7.23 -3.06
CA GLY A 32 1.77 -6.96 -1.62
C GLY A 32 3.12 -7.32 -0.99
N ASP A 33 4.06 -7.88 -1.74
CA ASP A 33 5.41 -8.18 -1.26
C ASP A 33 6.24 -6.91 -1.11
N GLN A 34 6.39 -6.48 0.14
CA GLN A 34 7.15 -5.28 0.51
C GLN A 34 8.60 -5.37 0.05
N THR A 35 9.29 -6.48 0.31
CA THR A 35 10.70 -6.68 -0.07
C THR A 35 10.91 -6.55 -1.58
N LYS A 36 9.95 -7.03 -2.37
CA LYS A 36 10.00 -7.01 -3.83
C LYS A 36 9.71 -5.60 -4.36
N ALA A 37 8.74 -4.90 -3.76
CA ALA A 37 8.42 -3.51 -4.06
C ALA A 37 9.57 -2.56 -3.71
N VAL A 38 10.19 -2.76 -2.55
CA VAL A 38 11.34 -1.98 -2.07
C VAL A 38 12.55 -2.21 -2.97
N SER A 39 12.83 -3.47 -3.35
CA SER A 39 13.91 -3.79 -4.29
C SER A 39 13.71 -3.13 -5.65
N ALA A 40 12.46 -3.11 -6.14
CA ALA A 40 12.11 -2.46 -7.40
C ALA A 40 12.20 -0.92 -7.33
N LEU A 41 11.84 -0.30 -6.19
CA LEU A 41 11.92 1.16 -6.02
C LEU A 41 13.31 1.67 -5.71
N ALA A 42 14.04 0.96 -4.85
CA ALA A 42 15.31 1.46 -4.34
C ALA A 42 16.35 1.49 -5.45
N GLY A 43 16.39 0.44 -6.31
CA GLY A 43 17.41 0.24 -7.35
C GLY A 43 18.81 -0.01 -6.77
N ASP A 44 19.13 0.67 -5.67
CA ASP A 44 20.35 0.61 -4.90
C ASP A 44 20.14 -0.05 -3.54
N PRO A 45 21.04 -0.96 -3.12
CA PRO A 45 20.96 -1.62 -1.82
C PRO A 45 21.08 -0.66 -0.64
N SER A 46 21.77 0.47 -0.84
CA SER A 46 21.93 1.53 0.16
C SER A 46 20.63 2.29 0.47
N LEU A 47 19.68 2.29 -0.47
CA LEU A 47 18.39 2.96 -0.33
C LEU A 47 17.26 2.01 0.09
N LEU A 48 17.46 0.68 -0.02
CA LEU A 48 16.49 -0.35 0.35
C LEU A 48 15.87 -0.07 1.72
N ARG A 49 16.69 0.09 2.76
CA ARG A 49 16.21 0.30 4.14
C ARG A 49 15.35 1.56 4.28
N THR A 50 15.74 2.64 3.60
CA THR A 50 15.03 3.93 3.68
C THR A 50 13.70 3.86 2.94
N VAL A 51 13.70 3.24 1.75
CA VAL A 51 12.50 3.02 0.94
C VAL A 51 11.55 2.07 1.64
N GLU A 52 12.04 1.01 2.28
CA GLU A 52 11.24 0.09 3.08
C GLU A 52 10.52 0.79 4.22
N LEU A 53 11.26 1.54 5.04
CA LEU A 53 10.68 2.28 6.15
C LEU A 53 9.59 3.25 5.66
N LYS A 54 9.81 3.96 4.55
CA LYS A 54 8.78 4.86 4.02
C LYS A 54 7.62 4.16 3.34
N LEU A 55 7.86 3.07 2.65
CA LEU A 55 6.82 2.25 2.06
C LEU A 55 5.92 1.66 3.15
N MET A 56 6.51 1.16 4.24
CA MET A 56 5.79 0.64 5.40
C MET A 56 5.01 1.75 6.12
N ASP A 57 5.58 2.95 6.29
CA ASP A 57 4.90 4.11 6.88
C ASP A 57 3.67 4.51 6.03
N TYR A 58 3.81 4.59 4.70
CA TYR A 58 2.68 4.93 3.83
C TYR A 58 1.62 3.83 3.74
N TYR A 59 2.04 2.57 3.68
CA TYR A 59 1.12 1.43 3.65
C TYR A 59 0.43 1.27 4.99
N GLY A 60 1.15 1.38 6.11
CA GLY A 60 0.61 1.34 7.46
C GLY A 60 -0.42 2.44 7.68
N HIS A 61 -0.11 3.67 7.30
CA HIS A 61 -1.07 4.77 7.38
C HIS A 61 -2.33 4.53 6.53
N LEU A 62 -2.16 3.93 5.33
CA LEU A 62 -3.30 3.54 4.51
C LEU A 62 -4.14 2.45 5.20
N ILE A 63 -3.50 1.42 5.75
CA ILE A 63 -4.17 0.35 6.50
C ILE A 63 -4.90 0.91 7.71
N GLU A 64 -4.27 1.74 8.56
CA GLU A 64 -4.92 2.40 9.69
C GLU A 64 -6.12 3.23 9.26
N THR A 65 -6.01 3.92 8.13
CA THR A 65 -7.14 4.69 7.58
C THR A 65 -8.27 3.77 7.16
N ILE A 66 -7.99 2.63 6.51
CA ILE A 66 -9.04 1.71 6.03
C ILE A 66 -9.53 0.71 7.11
N GLN A 67 -8.78 0.50 8.19
CA GLN A 67 -9.05 -0.46 9.25
C GLN A 67 -10.39 -0.26 9.98
N PRO A 68 -10.87 0.97 10.24
CA PRO A 68 -12.20 1.18 10.83
C PRO A 68 -13.35 0.91 9.86
N PHE A 69 -13.09 0.79 8.56
CA PHE A 69 -14.13 0.57 7.56
C PHE A 69 -14.49 -0.92 7.43
N ALA A 70 -15.79 -1.19 7.32
CA ALA A 70 -16.33 -2.55 7.18
C ALA A 70 -16.46 -3.00 5.72
N THR A 71 -16.49 -2.06 4.78
CA THR A 71 -16.66 -2.30 3.34
C THR A 71 -15.54 -1.66 2.54
N VAL A 72 -15.21 -2.31 1.41
CA VAL A 72 -14.22 -1.81 0.46
C VAL A 72 -14.62 -0.43 -0.07
N ASP A 73 -15.90 -0.20 -0.36
CA ASP A 73 -16.38 1.03 -1.01
C ASP A 73 -16.15 2.28 -0.14
N ASP A 74 -16.47 2.18 1.16
CA ASP A 74 -16.27 3.24 2.15
C ASP A 74 -14.78 3.58 2.34
N ALA A 75 -13.94 2.54 2.43
CA ALA A 75 -12.49 2.68 2.49
C ALA A 75 -11.91 3.37 1.24
N LEU A 76 -12.46 3.07 0.05
CA LEU A 76 -12.08 3.72 -1.20
C LEU A 76 -12.55 5.17 -1.26
N LEU A 77 -13.77 5.47 -0.81
CA LEU A 77 -14.31 6.84 -0.76
C LEU A 77 -13.46 7.74 0.12
N ASP A 78 -13.07 7.27 1.31
CA ASP A 78 -12.22 8.05 2.21
C ASP A 78 -10.80 8.18 1.66
N CYS A 79 -10.24 7.11 1.10
CA CYS A 79 -8.99 7.20 0.33
C CYS A 79 -9.11 8.26 -0.78
N LYS A 80 -10.19 8.29 -1.55
CA LYS A 80 -10.38 9.27 -2.63
C LYS A 80 -10.42 10.70 -2.12
N ARG A 81 -11.03 10.94 -0.95
CA ARG A 81 -11.05 12.26 -0.30
C ARG A 81 -9.67 12.65 0.24
N ARG A 82 -8.99 11.74 0.94
CA ARG A 82 -7.68 11.96 1.56
C ARG A 82 -6.57 12.12 0.51
N PHE A 83 -6.69 11.36 -0.57
CA PHE A 83 -5.75 11.31 -1.69
C PHE A 83 -6.24 12.10 -2.90
N LYS A 84 -7.09 13.14 -2.74
CA LYS A 84 -7.57 13.97 -3.86
C LYS A 84 -6.46 14.61 -4.70
N ASN A 85 -5.26 14.73 -4.12
CA ASN A 85 -4.05 15.22 -4.79
C ASN A 85 -3.28 14.14 -5.56
N LEU A 86 -3.66 12.86 -5.44
CA LEU A 86 -2.93 11.74 -6.00
C LEU A 86 -3.55 11.37 -7.36
N PRO A 87 -2.74 11.21 -8.43
CA PRO A 87 -3.29 10.99 -9.76
C PRO A 87 -4.00 9.64 -9.86
N GLU A 88 -5.09 9.65 -10.62
CA GLU A 88 -6.07 8.55 -10.82
C GLU A 88 -5.42 7.20 -11.12
N ARG A 89 -4.28 7.21 -11.83
CA ARG A 89 -3.49 6.02 -12.18
C ARG A 89 -3.04 5.20 -10.96
N HIS A 90 -2.68 5.86 -9.85
CA HIS A 90 -2.29 5.19 -8.61
C HIS A 90 -3.49 4.82 -7.75
N PHE A 91 -4.66 5.41 -8.02
CA PHE A 91 -5.89 5.06 -7.33
C PHE A 91 -6.30 3.61 -7.64
N LYS A 92 -6.07 3.14 -8.87
CA LYS A 92 -6.21 1.71 -9.22
C LYS A 92 -5.32 0.81 -8.36
N SER A 93 -4.10 1.25 -8.06
CA SER A 93 -3.19 0.49 -7.20
C SER A 93 -3.68 0.46 -5.75
N VAL A 94 -4.11 1.60 -5.21
CA VAL A 94 -4.73 1.67 -3.88
C VAL A 94 -5.97 0.78 -3.82
N GLU A 95 -6.83 0.82 -4.83
CA GLU A 95 -8.03 -0.01 -4.92
C GLU A 95 -7.71 -1.50 -4.84
N ALA A 96 -6.72 -1.95 -5.61
CA ALA A 96 -6.28 -3.34 -5.59
C ALA A 96 -5.76 -3.78 -4.21
N LEU A 97 -4.99 -2.92 -3.52
CA LEU A 97 -4.49 -3.19 -2.16
C LEU A 97 -5.64 -3.29 -1.14
N VAL A 98 -6.59 -2.34 -1.17
CA VAL A 98 -7.75 -2.35 -0.27
C VAL A 98 -8.58 -3.61 -0.50
N ARG A 99 -8.95 -3.91 -1.76
CA ARG A 99 -9.68 -5.14 -2.11
C ARG A 99 -8.97 -6.39 -1.62
N LYS A 100 -7.65 -6.48 -1.82
CA LYS A 100 -6.84 -7.62 -1.37
C LYS A 100 -6.83 -7.76 0.16
N HIS A 101 -6.73 -6.65 0.89
CA HIS A 101 -6.75 -6.64 2.36
C HIS A 101 -8.09 -7.14 2.90
N PHE A 102 -9.20 -6.63 2.37
CA PHE A 102 -10.55 -7.08 2.74
C PHE A 102 -10.79 -8.54 2.36
N ASN A 103 -10.30 -9.00 1.20
CA ASN A 103 -10.41 -10.40 0.79
C ASN A 103 -9.61 -11.33 1.72
N ARG A 104 -8.43 -10.90 2.20
CA ARG A 104 -7.64 -11.65 3.18
C ARG A 104 -8.32 -11.69 4.56
N LYS A 105 -8.94 -10.58 5.00
CA LYS A 105 -9.70 -10.51 6.26
C LYS A 105 -10.93 -11.44 6.25
N ARG A 106 -11.63 -11.56 5.10
CA ARG A 106 -12.72 -12.53 4.90
C ARG A 106 -12.24 -13.99 4.85
N GLY A 107 -11.03 -14.24 4.32
CA GLY A 107 -10.42 -15.57 4.28
C GLY A 107 -10.04 -16.11 5.67
N ASP A 108 -9.72 -15.23 6.61
CA ASP A 108 -9.42 -15.60 8.00
C ASP A 108 -10.68 -16.09 8.74
N SER A 109 -11.82 -15.43 8.53
CA SER A 109 -13.08 -15.81 9.19
C SER A 109 -13.70 -17.13 8.71
N ILE A 110 -13.41 -17.58 7.48
CA ILE A 110 -13.87 -18.90 7.00
C ILE A 110 -13.01 -20.07 7.51
N SER A 111 -11.77 -19.80 7.93
CA SER A 111 -10.85 -20.84 8.44
C SER A 111 -11.22 -21.30 9.86
N SER A 112 -11.90 -20.45 10.64
CA SER A 112 -12.40 -20.80 11.99
C SER A 112 -13.79 -21.48 12.00
N ALA A 113 -14.47 -21.58 10.86
CA ALA A 113 -15.83 -22.15 10.79
C ALA A 113 -15.88 -23.63 10.33
N ILE A 114 -14.74 -24.21 9.96
CA ILE A 114 -14.59 -25.64 9.65
C ILE A 114 -13.95 -26.38 10.84
N GLY A 115 -14.53 -26.18 12.03
CA GLY A 115 -14.34 -27.08 13.16
C GLY A 115 -15.27 -28.27 13.00
N PHE A 116 -14.69 -29.42 12.66
CA PHE A 116 -15.32 -30.73 12.49
C PHE A 116 -16.39 -31.07 13.56
N PRO A 117 -17.50 -31.74 13.20
CA PRO A 117 -18.27 -32.50 14.18
C PRO A 117 -17.48 -33.77 14.57
N PRO A 118 -17.23 -34.04 15.87
CA PRO A 118 -16.87 -35.38 16.29
C PRO A 118 -18.10 -36.29 16.11
N ALA A 119 -17.88 -37.38 15.38
CA ALA A 119 -18.80 -38.49 15.24
C ALA A 119 -18.82 -39.34 16.51
N GLU A 120 -19.99 -39.97 16.74
CA GLU A 120 -20.31 -41.05 17.70
C GLU A 120 -20.65 -40.65 19.14
#